data_AF-A0A3M1YYP1-F1
#
_entry.id   AF-A0A3M1YYP1-F1
#
_cell.length_a   1.000
_cell.length_b   1.000
_cell.length_c   1.000
_cell.angle_alpha   90.00
_cell.angle_beta   90.00
_cell.angle_gamma   90.00
#
_symmetry.space_group_name_H-M   'P 1'
#
loop_
_entity.id
_entity.type
_entity.pdbx_description
1 polymer ?
#
loop_
_entity_poly.entity_id
_entity_poly.type
_entity_poly.pdbx_seq_one_letter_code
_entity_poly.pdbx_strand_id
1 'polypeptide(L)'
;LIRFVGMADDRTLIHLLDADALRGLLNAALSERGTTYAGLLFQIVRTFNRDQRLKELGSPGTRVLLQLLLALGEYEELAHQMKRHARVLYPGDLMLNYLRAVQAVFAGTPMPAEKLRTALEAINKHGIIDVPYLCAAVGALEASGWSPNMRDIADFVADGLFNTPRYLSVIQPEAVFTLLRYYAERQDTENAIKVAGLIPSVAAHMEDDGLPVVSRMYQAMNWNEQARVVALDLLRRFVREADDREARQAVTVFGKELGREVQRKLDVTYRVNALMGGVGLVDYARFLETVGTFLHDCAAAYADKNNNLSFGALLAILDRLKQGLSRLERTDLAEVLIAMARMIAQLGAARQTALSQTGILTGKDDPKSALDVFRAMGGYFAGGKRYNVDLTVRGEPNPFIGRSAEEVKDTIELTHDVLQSILKALPPDIPVPFTIDELRDELRSMWEALPEDQRKEIHRTLAVEFQRIPYYIHYITEQGDIKALVPDSNLGKKIDRGKHKPKSTLEMFRFIYNYLLTAI
;
A
#
# COMPACT_ATOMS: atom_id res chain seq x y z
N LEU A 1 -4.79 19.01 -52.98
CA LEU A 1 -5.18 17.77 -52.27
C LEU A 1 -6.69 17.57 -52.24
N ILE A 2 -7.49 18.39 -51.54
CA ILE A 2 -8.97 18.20 -51.42
C ILE A 2 -9.65 17.94 -52.78
N ARG A 3 -9.43 18.81 -53.79
CA ARG A 3 -10.02 18.64 -55.12
C ARG A 3 -9.57 17.37 -55.84
N PHE A 4 -8.32 16.95 -55.64
CA PHE A 4 -7.77 15.72 -56.22
C PHE A 4 -8.41 14.48 -55.59
N VAL A 5 -8.59 14.49 -54.27
CA VAL A 5 -9.32 13.45 -53.55
C VAL A 5 -10.79 13.40 -53.97
N GLY A 6 -11.45 14.56 -54.14
CA GLY A 6 -12.82 14.61 -54.65
C GLY A 6 -12.95 13.98 -56.04
N MET A 7 -12.03 14.29 -56.95
CA MET A 7 -11.99 13.66 -58.27
C MET A 7 -11.73 12.14 -58.20
N ALA A 8 -10.96 11.67 -57.20
CA ALA A 8 -10.74 10.24 -56.98
C ALA A 8 -11.99 9.54 -56.43
N ASP A 9 -12.75 10.19 -55.53
CA ASP A 9 -14.05 9.69 -55.05
C ASP A 9 -15.06 9.61 -56.20
N ASP A 10 -15.21 10.67 -56.99
CA ASP A 10 -16.11 10.74 -58.16
C ASP A 10 -15.81 9.64 -59.20
N ARG A 11 -14.54 9.23 -59.31
CA ARG A 11 -14.08 8.17 -60.23
C ARG A 11 -14.00 6.79 -59.57
N THR A 12 -14.47 6.61 -58.34
CA THR A 12 -14.39 5.35 -57.56
C THR A 12 -12.96 4.83 -57.33
N LEU A 13 -11.97 5.73 -57.45
CA LEU A 13 -10.55 5.46 -57.22
C LEU A 13 -10.12 5.70 -55.75
N ILE A 14 -11.09 5.84 -54.84
CA ILE A 14 -10.84 6.16 -53.44
C ILE A 14 -9.97 5.11 -52.71
N HIS A 15 -9.92 3.88 -53.24
CA HIS A 15 -9.07 2.79 -52.75
C HIS A 15 -7.56 3.07 -52.86
N LEU A 16 -7.17 4.09 -53.62
CA LEU A 16 -5.78 4.53 -53.78
C LEU A 16 -5.35 5.52 -52.69
N LEU A 17 -6.26 5.96 -51.82
CA LEU A 17 -5.92 6.87 -50.72
C LEU A 17 -5.53 6.08 -49.48
N ASP A 18 -4.36 6.41 -48.96
CA ASP A 18 -3.81 5.83 -47.73
C ASP A 18 -4.06 6.74 -46.51
N ALA A 19 -3.53 6.33 -45.36
CA ALA A 19 -3.65 7.08 -44.11
C ALA A 19 -2.99 8.47 -44.18
N ASP A 20 -1.93 8.64 -44.99
CA ASP A 20 -1.23 9.92 -45.12
C ASP A 20 -2.04 10.91 -45.97
N ALA A 21 -2.70 10.44 -47.02
CA ALA A 21 -3.66 11.23 -47.78
C ALA A 21 -4.82 11.72 -46.88
N LEU A 22 -5.39 10.83 -46.05
CA LEU A 22 -6.42 11.20 -45.08
C LEU A 22 -5.90 12.22 -44.05
N ARG A 23 -4.66 12.07 -43.57
CA ARG A 23 -4.05 13.04 -42.65
C ARG A 23 -3.89 14.41 -43.30
N GLY A 24 -3.54 14.45 -44.59
CA GLY A 24 -3.51 15.68 -45.37
C GLY A 24 -4.89 16.35 -45.49
N LEU A 25 -5.97 15.57 -45.55
CA LEU A 25 -7.35 16.09 -45.52
C LEU A 25 -7.72 16.62 -44.13
N LEU A 26 -7.30 15.95 -43.05
CA LEU A 26 -7.52 16.42 -41.68
C LEU A 26 -6.87 17.79 -41.44
N ASN A 27 -5.62 17.96 -41.87
CA ASN A 27 -4.93 19.26 -41.79
C ASN A 27 -5.70 20.35 -42.55
N ALA A 28 -6.31 20.00 -43.67
CA ALA A 28 -7.11 20.94 -44.43
C ALA A 28 -8.48 21.23 -43.76
N ALA A 29 -9.08 20.23 -43.10
CA ALA A 29 -10.31 20.37 -42.32
C ALA A 29 -10.13 21.29 -41.10
N LEU A 30 -8.94 21.24 -40.46
CA LEU A 30 -8.59 22.11 -39.32
C LEU A 30 -8.22 23.55 -39.73
N SER A 31 -8.11 23.84 -41.03
CA SER A 31 -7.86 25.19 -41.55
C SER A 31 -9.16 25.89 -41.96
N GLU A 32 -9.08 27.18 -42.33
CA GLU A 32 -10.22 27.93 -42.89
C GLU A 32 -10.86 27.25 -44.13
N ARG A 33 -10.10 26.39 -44.83
CA ARG A 33 -10.61 25.63 -45.98
C ARG A 33 -11.57 24.51 -45.57
N GLY A 34 -11.56 24.09 -44.31
CA GLY A 34 -12.44 23.05 -43.78
C GLY A 34 -13.91 23.43 -43.93
N THR A 35 -14.27 24.67 -43.58
CA THR A 35 -15.64 25.18 -43.75
C THR A 35 -16.08 25.24 -45.21
N THR A 36 -15.17 25.61 -46.12
CA THR A 36 -15.47 25.70 -47.56
C THR A 36 -15.73 24.33 -48.19
N TYR A 37 -15.05 23.28 -47.71
CA TYR A 37 -15.09 21.94 -48.29
C TYR A 37 -15.76 20.90 -47.38
N ALA A 38 -16.50 21.33 -46.34
CA ALA A 38 -17.05 20.46 -45.31
C ALA A 38 -17.89 19.32 -45.90
N GLY A 39 -18.80 19.63 -46.84
CA GLY A 39 -19.65 18.63 -47.48
C GLY A 39 -18.87 17.56 -48.25
N LEU A 40 -17.82 17.96 -48.98
CA LEU A 40 -16.96 17.02 -49.71
C LEU A 40 -16.15 16.15 -48.75
N LEU A 41 -15.56 16.76 -47.71
CA LEU A 41 -14.80 16.03 -46.69
C LEU A 41 -15.67 15.02 -45.94
N PHE A 42 -16.91 15.41 -45.60
CA PHE A 42 -17.89 14.51 -44.98
C PHE A 42 -18.27 13.34 -45.89
N GLN A 43 -18.51 13.60 -47.18
CA GLN A 43 -18.80 12.55 -48.16
C GLN A 43 -17.65 11.53 -48.25
N ILE A 44 -16.41 12.01 -48.33
CA ILE A 44 -15.21 11.16 -48.34
C ILE A 44 -15.18 10.25 -47.09
N VAL A 45 -15.42 10.81 -45.90
CA VAL A 45 -15.46 10.04 -44.66
C VAL A 45 -16.53 8.95 -44.70
N ARG A 46 -17.74 9.25 -45.19
CA ARG A 46 -18.82 8.27 -45.31
C ARG A 46 -18.46 7.13 -46.28
N THR A 47 -17.74 7.44 -47.37
CA THR A 47 -17.28 6.41 -48.32
C THR A 47 -16.27 5.45 -47.67
N PHE A 48 -15.36 5.97 -46.84
CA PHE A 48 -14.36 5.15 -46.14
C PHE A 48 -14.90 4.37 -44.94
N ASN A 49 -15.95 4.85 -44.28
CA ASN A 49 -16.56 4.21 -43.12
C ASN A 49 -17.39 2.96 -43.47
N ARG A 50 -17.01 2.16 -44.49
CA ARG A 50 -17.60 0.84 -44.76
C ARG A 50 -16.78 -0.25 -44.05
N ASP A 51 -17.42 -1.27 -43.49
CA ASP A 51 -16.76 -2.28 -42.63
C ASP A 51 -15.50 -2.90 -43.25
N GLN A 52 -15.56 -3.23 -44.55
CA GLN A 52 -14.43 -3.79 -45.28
C GLN A 52 -13.27 -2.80 -45.42
N ARG A 53 -13.58 -1.52 -45.72
CA ARG A 53 -12.58 -0.45 -45.86
C ARG A 53 -11.95 -0.05 -44.53
N LEU A 54 -12.72 -0.04 -43.44
CA LEU A 54 -12.19 0.21 -42.10
C LEU A 54 -11.09 -0.79 -41.73
N LYS A 55 -11.26 -2.07 -42.10
CA LYS A 55 -10.23 -3.10 -41.86
C LYS A 55 -8.98 -2.89 -42.72
N GLU A 56 -9.14 -2.47 -43.98
CA GLU A 56 -8.03 -2.20 -44.92
C GLU A 56 -7.19 -0.98 -44.53
N LEU A 57 -7.80 0.06 -43.98
CA LEU A 57 -7.14 1.30 -43.55
C LEU A 57 -6.24 1.16 -42.33
N GLY A 58 -6.45 0.12 -41.52
CA GLY A 58 -5.76 -0.08 -40.25
C GLY A 58 -6.03 1.00 -39.20
N SER A 59 -5.34 0.90 -38.06
CA SER A 59 -5.55 1.80 -36.92
C SER A 59 -5.24 3.29 -37.21
N PRO A 60 -4.14 3.66 -37.90
CA PRO A 60 -3.84 5.07 -38.17
C PRO A 60 -4.90 5.74 -39.06
N GLY A 61 -5.35 5.06 -40.12
CA GLY A 61 -6.33 5.60 -41.06
C GLY A 61 -7.73 5.74 -40.44
N THR A 62 -8.18 4.73 -39.70
CA THR A 62 -9.50 4.74 -39.05
C THR A 62 -9.59 5.80 -37.96
N ARG A 63 -8.51 6.08 -37.23
CA ARG A 63 -8.46 7.21 -36.28
C ARG A 63 -8.65 8.55 -36.99
N VAL A 64 -7.99 8.78 -38.11
CA VAL A 64 -8.07 10.04 -38.87
C VAL A 64 -9.49 10.31 -39.37
N LEU A 65 -10.26 9.26 -39.72
CA LEU A 65 -11.67 9.40 -40.10
C LEU A 65 -12.53 9.96 -38.96
N LEU A 66 -12.32 9.49 -37.73
CA LEU A 66 -13.01 10.03 -36.56
C LEU A 66 -12.57 11.47 -36.26
N GLN A 67 -11.28 11.78 -36.40
CA GLN A 67 -10.76 13.14 -36.23
C GLN A 67 -11.33 14.12 -37.26
N LEU A 68 -11.55 13.65 -38.51
CA LEU A 68 -12.23 14.44 -39.53
C LEU A 68 -13.66 14.76 -39.12
N LEU A 69 -14.45 13.79 -38.64
CA LEU A 69 -15.81 14.04 -38.16
C LEU A 69 -15.83 15.03 -36.99
N LEU A 70 -14.89 14.89 -36.06
CA LEU A 70 -14.72 15.82 -34.94
C LEU A 70 -14.40 17.24 -35.41
N ALA A 71 -13.43 17.40 -36.33
CA ALA A 71 -13.03 18.69 -36.87
C ALA A 71 -14.14 19.37 -37.69
N LEU A 72 -14.97 18.59 -38.38
CA LEU A 72 -16.08 19.09 -39.20
C LEU A 72 -17.32 19.48 -38.39
N GLY A 73 -17.39 19.14 -37.09
CA GLY A 73 -18.56 19.40 -36.26
C GLY A 73 -19.67 18.36 -36.37
N GLU A 74 -19.41 17.22 -37.02
CA GLU A 74 -20.38 16.16 -37.31
C GLU A 74 -20.48 15.18 -36.13
N TYR A 75 -20.85 15.68 -34.95
CA TYR A 75 -20.73 14.94 -33.68
C TYR A 75 -21.68 13.75 -33.54
N GLU A 76 -22.88 13.84 -34.11
CA GLU A 76 -23.81 12.70 -34.13
C GLU A 76 -23.22 11.55 -34.95
N GLU A 77 -22.72 11.83 -36.14
CA GLU A 77 -22.08 10.83 -36.99
C GLU A 77 -20.80 10.30 -36.33
N LEU A 78 -20.01 11.17 -35.68
CA LEU A 78 -18.85 10.77 -34.88
C LEU A 78 -19.22 9.70 -33.85
N ALA A 79 -20.27 9.92 -33.05
CA ALA A 79 -20.71 8.95 -32.04
C ALA A 79 -21.15 7.62 -32.67
N HIS A 80 -21.86 7.65 -33.79
CA HIS A 80 -22.23 6.45 -34.52
C HIS A 80 -21.01 5.67 -35.03
N GLN A 81 -20.02 6.37 -35.58
CA GLN A 81 -18.81 5.74 -36.10
C GLN A 81 -17.88 5.25 -34.98
N MET A 82 -17.83 5.92 -33.82
CA MET A 82 -17.13 5.41 -32.63
C MET A 82 -17.69 4.05 -32.19
N LYS A 83 -19.02 3.93 -32.06
CA LYS A 83 -19.68 2.64 -31.74
C LYS A 83 -19.40 1.57 -32.80
N ARG A 84 -19.40 1.96 -34.08
CA ARG A 84 -19.08 1.06 -35.18
C ARG A 84 -17.64 0.57 -35.12
N HIS A 85 -16.68 1.46 -34.87
CA HIS A 85 -15.26 1.13 -34.75
C HIS A 85 -15.04 0.17 -33.59
N ALA A 86 -15.67 0.41 -32.42
CA ALA A 86 -15.62 -0.51 -31.28
C ALA A 86 -16.04 -1.94 -31.69
N ARG A 87 -17.18 -2.07 -32.40
CA ARG A 87 -17.71 -3.36 -32.83
C ARG A 87 -16.86 -4.04 -33.92
N VAL A 88 -16.39 -3.28 -34.91
CA VAL A 88 -15.79 -3.83 -36.14
C VAL A 88 -14.28 -4.05 -36.00
N LEU A 89 -13.58 -3.15 -35.32
CA LEU A 89 -12.12 -3.11 -35.25
C LEU A 89 -11.57 -3.62 -33.91
N TYR A 90 -12.36 -3.55 -32.84
CA TYR A 90 -11.90 -3.84 -31.50
C TYR A 90 -12.78 -4.88 -30.75
N PRO A 91 -13.11 -6.05 -31.32
CA PRO A 91 -13.90 -7.04 -30.62
C PRO A 91 -13.13 -7.67 -29.44
N GLY A 92 -13.85 -8.03 -28.38
CA GLY A 92 -13.32 -8.78 -27.23
C GLY A 92 -12.17 -8.07 -26.53
N ASP A 93 -11.00 -8.72 -26.52
CA ASP A 93 -9.82 -8.32 -25.76
C ASP A 93 -9.18 -7.00 -26.26
N LEU A 94 -9.60 -6.52 -27.43
CA LEU A 94 -9.10 -5.28 -28.04
C LEU A 94 -9.78 -4.00 -27.50
N MET A 95 -10.70 -4.11 -26.54
CA MET A 95 -11.40 -2.95 -25.97
C MET A 95 -10.46 -1.91 -25.34
N LEU A 96 -9.33 -2.33 -24.77
CA LEU A 96 -8.32 -1.40 -24.27
C LEU A 96 -7.73 -0.54 -25.41
N ASN A 97 -7.50 -1.14 -26.58
CA ASN A 97 -6.99 -0.43 -27.75
C ASN A 97 -8.04 0.55 -28.31
N TYR A 98 -9.33 0.19 -28.24
CA TYR A 98 -10.41 1.11 -28.58
C TYR A 98 -10.40 2.35 -27.67
N LEU A 99 -10.31 2.17 -26.36
CA LEU A 99 -10.33 3.29 -25.40
C LEU A 99 -9.14 4.23 -25.60
N ARG A 100 -7.94 3.69 -25.85
CA ARG A 100 -6.76 4.47 -26.24
C ARG A 100 -6.97 5.22 -27.56
N ALA A 101 -7.63 4.59 -28.54
CA ALA A 101 -7.95 5.23 -29.81
C ALA A 101 -8.93 6.39 -29.61
N VAL A 102 -9.95 6.25 -28.75
CA VAL A 102 -10.90 7.32 -28.42
C VAL A 102 -10.20 8.53 -27.80
N GLN A 103 -9.35 8.33 -26.79
CA GLN A 103 -8.55 9.42 -26.21
C GLN A 103 -7.71 10.12 -27.30
N ALA A 104 -7.02 9.34 -28.14
CA ALA A 104 -6.15 9.87 -29.19
C ALA A 104 -6.90 10.64 -30.29
N VAL A 105 -8.18 10.34 -30.56
CA VAL A 105 -9.01 11.11 -31.49
C VAL A 105 -9.13 12.54 -31.00
N PHE A 106 -9.55 12.73 -29.75
CA PHE A 106 -9.74 14.06 -29.17
C PHE A 106 -8.40 14.77 -28.96
N ALA A 107 -7.42 14.11 -28.33
CA ALA A 107 -6.10 14.69 -28.06
C ALA A 107 -5.37 15.17 -29.33
N GLY A 108 -5.50 14.40 -30.42
CA GLY A 108 -4.86 14.71 -31.70
C GLY A 108 -5.62 15.68 -32.60
N THR A 109 -6.74 16.25 -32.14
CA THR A 109 -7.59 17.15 -32.93
C THR A 109 -7.71 18.51 -32.23
N PRO A 110 -6.77 19.44 -32.45
CA PRO A 110 -6.76 20.72 -31.76
C PRO A 110 -7.96 21.58 -32.18
N MET A 111 -8.81 21.93 -31.22
CA MET A 111 -9.99 22.77 -31.41
C MET A 111 -10.19 23.71 -30.21
N PRO A 112 -10.92 24.83 -30.36
CA PRO A 112 -11.30 25.67 -29.23
C PRO A 112 -12.05 24.88 -28.15
N ALA A 113 -11.78 25.19 -26.87
CA ALA A 113 -12.39 24.52 -25.72
C ALA A 113 -13.92 24.46 -25.77
N GLU A 114 -14.58 25.53 -26.23
CA GLU A 114 -16.03 25.58 -26.39
C GLU A 114 -16.54 24.52 -27.38
N LYS A 115 -15.84 24.33 -28.51
CA LYS A 115 -16.21 23.30 -29.50
C LYS A 115 -15.99 21.89 -28.95
N LEU A 116 -14.91 21.67 -28.19
CA LEU A 116 -14.64 20.39 -27.54
C LEU A 116 -15.74 20.04 -26.52
N ARG A 117 -16.18 21.02 -25.73
CA ARG A 117 -17.32 20.85 -24.82
C ARG A 117 -18.59 20.46 -25.58
N THR A 118 -18.96 21.19 -26.63
CA THR A 118 -20.13 20.85 -27.45
C THR A 118 -20.01 19.44 -28.07
N ALA A 119 -18.80 19.06 -28.51
CA ALA A 119 -18.56 17.72 -29.05
C ALA A 119 -18.76 16.64 -27.99
N LEU A 120 -18.24 16.82 -26.76
CA LEU A 120 -18.43 15.90 -25.65
C LEU A 120 -19.91 15.74 -25.29
N GLU A 121 -20.63 16.85 -25.12
CA GLU A 121 -22.07 16.82 -24.82
C GLU A 121 -22.86 16.06 -25.91
N ALA A 122 -22.53 16.29 -27.18
CA ALA A 122 -23.17 15.62 -28.30
C ALA A 122 -22.87 14.12 -28.32
N ILE A 123 -21.61 13.68 -28.20
CA ILE A 123 -21.31 12.24 -28.22
C ILE A 123 -21.96 11.50 -27.04
N ASN A 124 -22.05 12.15 -25.88
CA ASN A 124 -22.72 11.58 -24.71
C ASN A 124 -24.21 11.37 -24.99
N LYS A 125 -24.88 12.41 -25.51
CA LYS A 125 -26.29 12.34 -25.95
C LYS A 125 -26.53 11.22 -26.97
N HIS A 126 -25.56 10.94 -27.83
CA HIS A 126 -25.64 9.90 -28.86
C HIS A 126 -25.06 8.53 -28.41
N GLY A 127 -24.89 8.32 -27.11
CA GLY A 127 -24.65 7.01 -26.50
C GLY A 127 -23.20 6.59 -26.33
N ILE A 128 -22.25 7.54 -26.41
CA ILE A 128 -20.88 7.33 -25.92
C ILE A 128 -20.88 7.68 -24.43
N ILE A 129 -20.99 6.67 -23.58
CA ILE A 129 -21.09 6.80 -22.11
C ILE A 129 -19.89 6.15 -21.41
N ASP A 130 -19.82 6.25 -20.07
CA ASP A 130 -18.85 5.58 -19.20
C ASP A 130 -17.37 5.78 -19.63
N VAL A 131 -16.59 4.70 -19.76
CA VAL A 131 -15.14 4.74 -20.01
C VAL A 131 -14.79 5.37 -21.36
N PRO A 132 -15.47 5.03 -22.48
CA PRO A 132 -15.26 5.73 -23.74
C PRO A 132 -15.46 7.25 -23.62
N TYR A 133 -16.47 7.69 -22.87
CA TYR A 133 -16.72 9.11 -22.64
C TYR A 133 -15.62 9.74 -21.77
N LEU A 134 -15.21 9.07 -20.69
CA LEU A 134 -14.11 9.50 -19.84
C LEU A 134 -12.79 9.65 -20.63
N CYS A 135 -12.46 8.69 -21.51
CA CYS A 135 -11.30 8.76 -22.39
C CYS A 135 -11.40 9.92 -23.40
N ALA A 136 -12.58 10.18 -23.96
CA ALA A 136 -12.81 11.33 -24.83
C ALA A 136 -12.63 12.66 -24.07
N ALA A 137 -13.14 12.74 -22.84
CA ALA A 137 -12.99 13.91 -21.97
C ALA A 137 -11.52 14.19 -21.63
N VAL A 138 -10.74 13.15 -21.28
CA VAL A 138 -9.29 13.25 -21.09
C VAL A 138 -8.59 13.78 -22.35
N GLY A 139 -8.89 13.19 -23.51
CA GLY A 139 -8.30 13.65 -24.77
C GLY A 139 -8.69 15.09 -25.13
N ALA A 140 -9.91 15.53 -24.78
CA ALA A 140 -10.33 16.90 -24.97
C ALA A 140 -9.58 17.88 -24.05
N LEU A 141 -9.34 17.48 -22.79
CA LEU A 141 -8.51 18.27 -21.87
C LEU A 141 -7.08 18.43 -22.42
N GLU A 142 -6.48 17.34 -22.90
CA GLU A 142 -5.16 17.35 -23.55
C GLU A 142 -5.13 18.29 -24.77
N ALA A 143 -6.10 18.19 -25.69
CA ALA A 143 -6.18 19.03 -26.88
C ALA A 143 -6.39 20.51 -26.57
N SER A 144 -7.09 20.82 -25.46
CA SER A 144 -7.32 22.19 -25.01
C SER A 144 -6.13 22.81 -24.26
N GLY A 145 -5.06 22.04 -24.03
CA GLY A 145 -3.96 22.44 -23.15
C GLY A 145 -4.42 22.66 -21.71
N TRP A 146 -5.42 21.89 -21.26
CA TRP A 146 -5.98 21.97 -19.92
C TRP A 146 -6.49 23.38 -19.57
N SER A 147 -7.27 23.96 -20.48
CA SER A 147 -7.83 25.30 -20.35
C SER A 147 -8.74 25.43 -19.12
N PRO A 148 -8.71 26.55 -18.37
CA PRO A 148 -9.65 26.82 -17.28
C PRO A 148 -11.12 26.72 -17.71
N ASN A 149 -11.42 26.97 -18.98
CA ASN A 149 -12.77 26.88 -19.54
C ASN A 149 -13.29 25.44 -19.64
N MET A 150 -12.49 24.43 -19.28
CA MET A 150 -12.86 23.01 -19.24
C MET A 150 -12.88 22.45 -17.81
N ARG A 151 -13.00 23.31 -16.78
CA ARG A 151 -12.92 22.90 -15.36
C ARG A 151 -13.93 21.81 -15.01
N ASP A 152 -15.18 21.96 -15.37
CA ASP A 152 -16.23 20.97 -15.12
C ASP A 152 -15.97 19.63 -15.80
N ILE A 153 -15.30 19.62 -16.96
CA ILE A 153 -14.83 18.40 -17.60
C ILE A 153 -13.67 17.77 -16.82
N ALA A 154 -12.74 18.57 -16.31
CA ALA A 154 -11.68 18.09 -15.42
C ALA A 154 -12.25 17.49 -14.12
N ASP A 155 -13.22 18.16 -13.51
CA ASP A 155 -13.91 17.71 -12.29
C ASP A 155 -14.66 16.40 -12.55
N PHE A 156 -15.38 16.30 -13.67
CA PHE A 156 -16.00 15.06 -14.13
C PHE A 156 -14.97 13.92 -14.29
N VAL A 157 -13.81 14.21 -14.88
CA VAL A 157 -12.75 13.20 -15.06
C VAL A 157 -12.18 12.76 -13.71
N ALA A 158 -11.89 13.69 -12.81
CA ALA A 158 -11.40 13.40 -11.46
C ALA A 158 -12.39 12.53 -10.68
N ASP A 159 -13.67 12.87 -10.73
CA ASP A 159 -14.76 12.11 -10.09
C ASP A 159 -14.90 10.71 -10.69
N GLY A 160 -14.92 10.61 -12.01
CA GLY A 160 -15.05 9.33 -12.72
C GLY A 160 -13.90 8.38 -12.40
N LEU A 161 -12.68 8.90 -12.36
CA LEU A 161 -11.47 8.14 -11.99
C LEU A 161 -11.47 7.69 -10.54
N PHE A 162 -11.83 8.59 -9.62
CA PHE A 162 -11.82 8.30 -8.19
C PHE A 162 -12.92 7.29 -7.79
N ASN A 163 -14.13 7.49 -8.29
CA ASN A 163 -15.27 6.64 -7.95
C ASN A 163 -15.21 5.27 -8.63
N THR A 164 -14.40 5.13 -9.68
CA THR A 164 -14.34 3.89 -10.47
C THR A 164 -12.88 3.46 -10.73
N PRO A 165 -12.18 2.92 -9.72
CA PRO A 165 -10.74 2.61 -9.80
C PRO A 165 -10.35 1.67 -10.95
N ARG A 166 -11.26 0.81 -11.41
CA ARG A 166 -11.03 -0.07 -12.58
C ARG A 166 -10.64 0.72 -13.85
N TYR A 167 -11.01 2.00 -13.96
CA TYR A 167 -10.67 2.85 -15.09
C TYR A 167 -9.19 3.26 -15.11
N LEU A 168 -8.48 3.19 -13.98
CA LEU A 168 -7.04 3.47 -13.91
C LEU A 168 -6.20 2.49 -14.74
N SER A 169 -6.70 1.28 -14.97
CA SER A 169 -6.05 0.28 -15.84
C SER A 169 -6.03 0.66 -17.32
N VAL A 170 -6.90 1.60 -17.72
CA VAL A 170 -7.09 1.98 -19.13
C VAL A 170 -6.54 3.37 -19.42
N ILE A 171 -6.63 4.27 -18.45
CA ILE A 171 -6.19 5.66 -18.59
C ILE A 171 -4.68 5.73 -18.49
N GLN A 172 -4.06 6.53 -19.36
CA GLN A 172 -2.62 6.71 -19.36
C GLN A 172 -2.18 7.40 -18.06
N PRO A 173 -1.13 6.91 -17.38
CA PRO A 173 -0.62 7.52 -16.15
C PRO A 173 -0.35 9.02 -16.26
N GLU A 174 0.15 9.47 -17.41
CA GLU A 174 0.45 10.88 -17.68
C GLU A 174 -0.81 11.78 -17.64
N ALA A 175 -1.98 11.24 -17.99
CA ALA A 175 -3.23 11.99 -17.89
C ALA A 175 -3.63 12.27 -16.44
N VAL A 176 -3.45 11.29 -15.55
CA VAL A 176 -3.69 11.45 -14.10
C VAL A 176 -2.72 12.49 -13.52
N PHE A 177 -1.45 12.42 -13.93
CA PHE A 177 -0.44 13.39 -13.50
C PHE A 177 -0.72 14.80 -14.02
N THR A 178 -1.16 14.93 -15.28
CA THR A 178 -1.49 16.25 -15.84
C THR A 178 -2.74 16.84 -15.18
N LEU A 179 -3.73 16.01 -14.83
CA LEU A 179 -4.88 16.42 -14.03
C LEU A 179 -4.46 16.89 -12.63
N LEU A 180 -3.53 16.21 -11.97
CA LEU A 180 -2.95 16.66 -10.70
C LEU A 180 -2.30 18.04 -10.86
N ARG A 181 -1.44 18.20 -11.88
CA ARG A 181 -0.79 19.49 -12.17
C ARG A 181 -1.80 20.60 -12.44
N TYR A 182 -2.85 20.31 -13.19
CA TYR A 182 -3.92 21.27 -13.49
C TYR A 182 -4.54 21.85 -12.21
N TYR A 183 -4.83 21.01 -11.22
CA TYR A 183 -5.37 21.45 -9.93
C TYR A 183 -4.32 22.12 -9.05
N ALA A 184 -3.09 21.60 -9.02
CA ALA A 184 -1.98 22.18 -8.26
C ALA A 184 -1.60 23.59 -8.73
N GLU A 185 -1.50 23.82 -10.04
CA GLU A 185 -1.22 25.14 -10.64
C GLU A 185 -2.31 26.17 -10.30
N ARG A 186 -3.54 25.71 -10.03
CA ARG A 186 -4.69 26.53 -9.64
C ARG A 186 -4.91 26.60 -8.13
N GLN A 187 -4.06 25.94 -7.36
CA GLN A 187 -4.17 25.86 -5.90
C GLN A 187 -5.51 25.27 -5.42
N ASP A 188 -6.10 24.37 -6.20
CA ASP A 188 -7.30 23.62 -5.81
C ASP A 188 -6.89 22.40 -4.97
N THR A 189 -6.75 22.63 -3.66
CA THR A 189 -6.20 21.63 -2.71
C THR A 189 -7.04 20.35 -2.66
N GLU A 190 -8.37 20.47 -2.65
CA GLU A 190 -9.28 19.33 -2.49
C GLU A 190 -9.18 18.37 -3.68
N ASN A 191 -9.28 18.91 -4.90
CA ASN A 191 -9.17 18.11 -6.11
C ASN A 191 -7.75 17.59 -6.34
N ALA A 192 -6.73 18.38 -6.00
CA ALA A 192 -5.33 17.93 -6.09
C ALA A 192 -5.07 16.73 -5.15
N ILE A 193 -5.55 16.77 -3.90
CA ILE A 193 -5.48 15.65 -2.96
C ILE A 193 -6.20 14.42 -3.52
N LYS A 194 -7.42 14.60 -4.04
CA LYS A 194 -8.23 13.52 -4.59
C LYS A 194 -7.52 12.79 -5.73
N VAL A 195 -6.96 13.55 -6.68
CA VAL A 195 -6.24 12.99 -7.83
C VAL A 195 -4.89 12.39 -7.41
N ALA A 196 -4.16 13.04 -6.51
CA ALA A 196 -2.90 12.50 -5.98
C ALA A 196 -3.11 11.14 -5.31
N GLY A 197 -4.24 10.93 -4.62
CA GLY A 197 -4.60 9.64 -4.01
C GLY A 197 -4.70 8.46 -4.99
N LEU A 198 -4.83 8.71 -6.29
CA LEU A 198 -4.88 7.68 -7.33
C LEU A 198 -3.50 7.26 -7.82
N ILE A 199 -2.48 8.11 -7.63
CA ILE A 199 -1.16 7.94 -8.24
C ILE A 199 -0.41 6.72 -7.70
N PRO A 200 -0.38 6.40 -6.38
CA PRO A 200 0.28 5.20 -5.90
C PRO A 200 -0.24 3.92 -6.57
N SER A 201 -1.56 3.81 -6.77
CA SER A 201 -2.17 2.68 -7.46
C SER A 201 -1.78 2.62 -8.93
N VAL A 202 -1.66 3.76 -9.61
CA VAL A 202 -1.18 3.82 -11.00
C VAL A 202 0.30 3.41 -11.07
N ALA A 203 1.12 3.94 -10.16
CA ALA A 203 2.56 3.68 -10.10
C ALA A 203 2.88 2.21 -9.82
N ALA A 204 2.08 1.53 -8.99
CA ALA A 204 2.24 0.09 -8.72
C ALA A 204 2.09 -0.80 -9.97
N HIS A 205 1.46 -0.30 -11.04
CA HIS A 205 1.35 -1.01 -12.31
C HIS A 205 2.45 -0.62 -13.32
N MET A 206 3.36 0.28 -12.94
CA MET A 206 4.43 0.80 -13.78
C MET A 206 5.79 0.26 -13.35
N GLU A 207 6.01 -1.05 -13.47
CA GLU A 207 7.25 -1.81 -13.17
C GLU A 207 8.42 -0.94 -12.63
N ASP A 208 9.35 -0.50 -13.50
CA ASP A 208 10.53 0.29 -13.11
C ASP A 208 10.28 1.82 -13.08
N ASP A 209 9.16 2.30 -13.63
CA ASP A 209 8.84 3.72 -13.82
C ASP A 209 7.91 4.30 -12.74
N GLY A 210 7.47 3.49 -11.77
CA GLY A 210 6.53 3.88 -10.73
C GLY A 210 7.10 4.92 -9.75
N LEU A 211 8.33 4.70 -9.26
CA LEU A 211 8.94 5.60 -8.26
C LEU A 211 9.08 7.06 -8.75
N PRO A 212 9.60 7.33 -9.96
CA PRO A 212 9.65 8.70 -10.49
C PRO A 212 8.27 9.37 -10.58
N VAL A 213 7.20 8.61 -10.83
CA VAL A 213 5.83 9.15 -10.90
C VAL A 213 5.34 9.59 -9.51
N VAL A 214 5.58 8.79 -8.48
CA VAL A 214 5.20 9.16 -7.10
C VAL A 214 6.04 10.34 -6.59
N SER A 215 7.32 10.44 -6.96
CA SER A 215 8.14 11.63 -6.67
C SER A 215 7.57 12.90 -7.31
N ARG A 216 7.21 12.81 -8.60
CA ARG A 216 6.60 13.92 -9.33
C ARG A 216 5.29 14.36 -8.69
N MET A 217 4.47 13.43 -8.19
CA MET A 217 3.26 13.75 -7.41
C MET A 217 3.60 14.59 -6.18
N TYR A 218 4.60 14.18 -5.39
CA TYR A 218 4.98 14.94 -4.19
C TYR A 218 5.41 16.37 -4.54
N GLN A 219 6.24 16.52 -5.57
CA GLN A 219 6.69 17.83 -6.04
C GLN A 219 5.52 18.71 -6.50
N ALA A 220 4.55 18.13 -7.21
CA ALA A 220 3.34 18.84 -7.66
C ALA A 220 2.43 19.27 -6.50
N MET A 221 2.54 18.63 -5.33
CA MET A 221 1.74 18.93 -4.13
C MET A 221 2.47 19.83 -3.11
N ASN A 222 3.75 20.14 -3.33
CA ASN A 222 4.60 20.85 -2.36
C ASN A 222 4.44 22.39 -2.39
N TRP A 223 3.25 22.89 -2.71
CA TRP A 223 2.98 24.32 -2.84
C TRP A 223 2.26 24.93 -1.62
N ASN A 224 1.67 24.09 -0.75
CA ASN A 224 1.13 24.50 0.55
C ASN A 224 1.32 23.40 1.61
N GLU A 225 1.11 23.75 2.88
CA GLU A 225 1.32 22.82 4.00
C GLU A 225 0.40 21.60 3.96
N GLN A 226 -0.90 21.81 3.71
CA GLN A 226 -1.91 20.75 3.73
C GLN A 226 -1.65 19.71 2.63
N ALA A 227 -1.41 20.16 1.40
CA ALA A 227 -1.08 19.33 0.25
C ALA A 227 0.25 18.59 0.47
N ARG A 228 1.25 19.24 1.07
CA ARG A 228 2.55 18.64 1.40
C ARG A 228 2.43 17.52 2.44
N VAL A 229 1.62 17.72 3.48
CA VAL A 229 1.35 16.69 4.51
C VAL A 229 0.69 15.47 3.85
N VAL A 230 -0.35 15.68 3.05
CA VAL A 230 -1.03 14.57 2.36
C VAL A 230 -0.10 13.86 1.38
N ALA A 231 0.71 14.60 0.62
CA ALA A 231 1.65 14.01 -0.31
C ALA A 231 2.71 13.15 0.41
N LEU A 232 3.18 13.59 1.58
CA LEU A 232 4.06 12.78 2.42
C LEU A 232 3.36 11.49 2.88
N ASP A 233 2.10 11.57 3.30
CA ASP A 233 1.35 10.38 3.74
C ASP A 233 1.09 9.39 2.58
N LEU A 234 0.96 9.88 1.34
CA LEU A 234 0.91 9.02 0.16
C LEU A 234 2.26 8.31 -0.10
N LEU A 235 3.39 8.99 0.10
CA LEU A 235 4.72 8.35 0.05
C LEU A 235 4.86 7.30 1.15
N ARG A 236 4.41 7.60 2.37
CA ARG A 236 4.43 6.64 3.49
C ARG A 236 3.59 5.41 3.18
N ARG A 237 2.40 5.61 2.63
CA ARG A 237 1.51 4.52 2.20
C ARG A 237 2.18 3.63 1.18
N PHE A 238 2.82 4.22 0.16
CA PHE A 238 3.60 3.46 -0.82
C PHE A 238 4.68 2.59 -0.15
N VAL A 239 5.48 3.18 0.76
CA VAL A 239 6.53 2.44 1.50
C VAL A 239 5.96 1.32 2.38
N ARG A 240 4.75 1.48 2.93
CA ARG A 240 4.09 0.45 3.76
C ARG A 240 3.54 -0.71 2.95
N GLU A 241 3.02 -0.43 1.74
CA GLU A 241 2.40 -1.43 0.86
C GLU A 241 3.43 -2.17 -0.02
N ALA A 242 4.61 -1.58 -0.26
CA ALA A 242 5.69 -2.18 -1.04
C ALA A 242 6.39 -3.35 -0.32
N ASP A 243 7.01 -4.25 -1.08
CA ASP A 243 7.84 -5.31 -0.51
C ASP A 243 9.14 -4.78 0.13
N ASP A 244 9.87 -5.59 0.90
CA ASP A 244 11.06 -5.14 1.63
C ASP A 244 12.16 -4.54 0.73
N ARG A 245 12.32 -5.06 -0.50
CA ARG A 245 13.33 -4.59 -1.44
C ARG A 245 12.90 -3.28 -2.06
N GLU A 246 11.66 -3.23 -2.54
CA GLU A 246 11.07 -2.05 -3.17
C GLU A 246 10.94 -0.90 -2.17
N ALA A 247 10.53 -1.16 -0.93
CA ALA A 247 10.43 -0.15 0.11
C ALA A 247 11.79 0.52 0.40
N ARG A 248 12.88 -0.25 0.52
CA ARG A 248 14.24 0.32 0.71
C ARG A 248 14.69 1.14 -0.50
N GLN A 249 14.39 0.66 -1.70
CA GLN A 249 14.70 1.37 -2.94
C GLN A 249 13.91 2.69 -3.01
N ALA A 250 12.62 2.65 -2.68
CA ALA A 250 11.73 3.81 -2.64
C ALA A 250 12.25 4.88 -1.68
N VAL A 251 12.60 4.52 -0.44
CA VAL A 251 13.20 5.46 0.53
C VAL A 251 14.47 6.11 -0.03
N THR A 252 15.33 5.34 -0.69
CA THR A 252 16.58 5.85 -1.28
C THR A 252 16.31 6.79 -2.46
N VAL A 253 15.41 6.42 -3.37
CA VAL A 253 15.06 7.21 -4.56
C VAL A 253 14.36 8.51 -4.14
N PHE A 254 13.34 8.41 -3.29
CA PHE A 254 12.63 9.57 -2.75
C PHE A 254 13.57 10.48 -1.96
N GLY A 255 14.51 9.93 -1.20
CA GLY A 255 15.51 10.74 -0.51
C GLY A 255 16.44 11.52 -1.44
N LYS A 256 16.85 10.91 -2.55
CA LYS A 256 17.67 11.58 -3.59
C LYS A 256 16.89 12.69 -4.30
N GLU A 257 15.62 12.46 -4.60
CA GLU A 257 14.81 13.38 -5.42
C GLU A 257 14.08 14.47 -4.61
N LEU A 258 13.66 14.15 -3.39
CA LEU A 258 12.81 15.01 -2.54
C LEU A 258 13.56 15.58 -1.33
N GLY A 259 14.78 15.09 -1.06
CA GLY A 259 15.67 15.61 -0.03
C GLY A 259 15.72 14.78 1.25
N ARG A 260 16.69 15.13 2.11
CA ARG A 260 17.02 14.36 3.32
C ARG A 260 15.92 14.33 4.37
N GLU A 261 15.09 15.37 4.46
CA GLU A 261 13.98 15.40 5.41
C GLU A 261 12.92 14.34 5.07
N VAL A 262 12.53 14.28 3.81
CA VAL A 262 11.60 13.24 3.31
C VAL A 262 12.21 11.87 3.49
N GLN A 263 13.49 11.69 3.12
CA GLN A 263 14.21 10.43 3.35
C GLN A 263 14.11 9.98 4.81
N ARG A 264 14.41 10.88 5.75
CA ARG A 264 14.42 10.58 7.18
C ARG A 264 13.04 10.16 7.67
N LYS A 265 11.97 10.84 7.24
CA LYS A 265 10.60 10.47 7.57
C LYS A 265 10.22 9.10 7.01
N LEU A 266 10.60 8.79 5.77
CA LEU A 266 10.30 7.50 5.14
C LEU A 266 11.16 6.34 5.68
N ASP A 267 12.39 6.62 6.14
CA ASP A 267 13.20 5.66 6.88
C ASP A 267 12.51 5.22 8.19
N VAL A 268 11.85 6.16 8.89
CA VAL A 268 11.04 5.83 10.06
C VAL A 268 9.84 4.98 9.68
N THR A 269 9.10 5.37 8.63
CA THR A 269 7.98 4.59 8.09
C THR A 269 8.40 3.16 7.77
N TYR A 270 9.52 2.98 7.06
CA TYR A 270 10.05 1.66 6.72
C TYR A 270 10.37 0.83 7.98
N ARG A 271 11.01 1.43 8.98
CA ARG A 271 11.40 0.71 10.22
C ARG A 271 10.21 0.36 11.10
N VAL A 272 9.23 1.25 11.22
CA VAL A 272 7.99 0.98 11.95
C VAL A 272 7.20 -0.13 11.25
N ASN A 273 7.11 -0.09 9.92
CA ASN A 273 6.48 -1.16 9.14
C ASN A 273 7.21 -2.51 9.33
N ALA A 274 8.54 -2.50 9.27
CA ALA A 274 9.35 -3.70 9.48
C ALA A 274 9.22 -4.26 10.91
N LEU A 275 9.11 -3.39 11.93
CA LEU A 275 8.86 -3.78 13.32
C LEU A 275 7.52 -4.48 13.48
N MET A 276 6.54 -4.09 12.66
CA MET A 276 5.21 -4.69 12.59
C MET A 276 5.15 -5.91 11.66
N GLY A 277 6.28 -6.36 11.10
CA GLY A 277 6.31 -7.50 10.17
C GLY A 277 5.63 -7.20 8.83
N GLY A 278 5.45 -5.92 8.47
CA GLY A 278 4.76 -5.51 7.24
C GLY A 278 3.24 -5.62 7.29
N VAL A 279 2.65 -5.89 8.46
CA VAL A 279 1.18 -5.93 8.61
C VAL A 279 0.60 -4.57 9.02
N GLY A 280 -0.67 -4.35 8.72
CA GLY A 280 -1.39 -3.14 9.10
C GLY A 280 -1.58 -3.02 10.63
N LEU A 281 -1.83 -1.80 11.10
CA LEU A 281 -1.96 -1.49 12.53
C LEU A 281 -3.08 -2.27 13.24
N VAL A 282 -4.17 -2.56 12.54
CA VAL A 282 -5.32 -3.33 13.07
C VAL A 282 -4.92 -4.78 13.34
N ASP A 283 -4.34 -5.46 12.37
CA ASP A 283 -3.93 -6.86 12.52
C ASP A 283 -2.77 -6.98 13.51
N TYR A 284 -1.86 -6.01 13.51
CA TYR A 284 -0.80 -5.96 14.51
C TYR A 284 -1.35 -5.81 15.93
N ALA A 285 -2.43 -5.03 16.15
CA ALA A 285 -3.06 -4.93 17.46
C ALA A 285 -3.55 -6.30 17.97
N ARG A 286 -4.13 -7.11 17.10
CA ARG A 286 -4.59 -8.48 17.42
C ARG A 286 -3.40 -9.39 17.74
N PHE A 287 -2.31 -9.27 16.98
CA PHE A 287 -1.09 -10.00 17.27
C PHE A 287 -0.51 -9.63 18.63
N LEU A 288 -0.45 -8.33 18.96
CA LEU A 288 0.02 -7.86 20.25
C LEU A 288 -0.84 -8.36 21.42
N GLU A 289 -2.16 -8.47 21.25
CA GLU A 289 -3.03 -9.04 22.28
C GLU A 289 -2.73 -10.51 22.58
N THR A 290 -2.58 -11.33 21.54
CA THR A 290 -2.21 -12.74 21.66
C THR A 290 -0.83 -12.90 22.30
N VAL A 291 0.16 -12.15 21.80
CA VAL A 291 1.54 -12.17 22.33
C VAL A 291 1.59 -11.67 23.76
N GLY A 292 0.90 -10.57 24.06
CA GLY A 292 0.82 -10.00 25.40
C GLY A 292 0.20 -10.97 26.41
N THR A 293 -0.88 -11.65 26.03
CA THR A 293 -1.52 -12.68 26.85
C THR A 293 -0.60 -13.87 27.09
N PHE A 294 0.04 -14.38 26.03
CA PHE A 294 0.97 -15.50 26.17
C PHE A 294 2.19 -15.17 27.05
N LEU A 295 2.79 -14.00 26.86
CA LEU A 295 3.91 -13.54 27.69
C LEU A 295 3.48 -13.26 29.13
N HIS A 296 2.27 -12.74 29.34
CA HIS A 296 1.68 -12.60 30.67
C HIS A 296 1.61 -13.94 31.39
N ASP A 297 0.99 -14.94 30.77
CA ASP A 297 0.80 -16.25 31.39
C ASP A 297 2.16 -16.93 31.68
N CYS A 298 3.12 -16.78 30.76
CA CYS A 298 4.48 -17.27 30.92
C CYS A 298 5.22 -16.59 32.09
N ALA A 299 5.05 -15.28 32.26
CA ALA A 299 5.66 -14.52 33.35
C ALA A 299 4.99 -14.85 34.69
N ALA A 300 3.67 -14.95 34.71
CA ALA A 300 2.88 -15.25 35.90
C ALA A 300 3.16 -16.66 36.47
N ALA A 301 3.47 -17.64 35.59
CA ALA A 301 3.78 -19.03 35.98
C ALA A 301 4.88 -19.15 37.06
N TYR A 302 5.79 -18.18 37.11
CA TYR A 302 6.89 -18.14 38.08
C TYR A 302 6.94 -16.82 38.87
N ALA A 303 5.85 -16.04 38.88
CA ALA A 303 5.82 -14.76 39.57
C ALA A 303 5.70 -14.90 41.09
N ASP A 304 4.83 -15.80 41.56
CA ASP A 304 4.70 -16.13 42.97
C ASP A 304 5.48 -17.42 43.29
N LYS A 305 6.50 -17.32 44.14
CA LYS A 305 7.28 -18.47 44.59
C LYS A 305 6.47 -19.48 45.41
N ASN A 306 5.36 -19.05 46.02
CA ASN A 306 4.47 -19.89 46.81
C ASN A 306 3.35 -20.53 45.99
N ASN A 307 3.08 -20.01 44.79
CA ASN A 307 2.01 -20.45 43.89
C ASN A 307 2.51 -20.49 42.44
N ASN A 308 3.62 -21.20 42.20
CA ASN A 308 4.19 -21.38 40.87
C ASN A 308 3.60 -22.62 40.17
N LEU A 309 3.76 -22.67 38.84
CA LEU A 309 3.38 -23.83 38.04
C LEU A 309 4.07 -25.09 38.58
N SER A 310 3.25 -26.06 39.03
CA SER A 310 3.80 -27.29 39.59
C SER A 310 4.45 -28.15 38.50
N PHE A 311 5.55 -28.85 38.84
CA PHE A 311 6.24 -29.71 37.87
C PHE A 311 5.35 -30.84 37.32
N GLY A 312 4.45 -31.37 38.15
CA GLY A 312 3.47 -32.37 37.72
C GLY A 312 2.45 -31.81 36.73
N ALA A 313 1.95 -30.59 36.97
CA ALA A 313 1.07 -29.91 36.03
C ALA A 313 1.79 -29.65 34.69
N LEU A 314 3.04 -29.18 34.73
CA LEU A 314 3.84 -28.98 33.53
C LEU A 314 3.97 -30.26 32.68
N LEU A 315 4.33 -31.40 33.31
CA LEU A 315 4.43 -32.68 32.59
C LEU A 315 3.09 -33.12 31.97
N ALA A 316 1.99 -33.00 32.73
CA ALA A 316 0.67 -33.39 32.23
C ALA A 316 0.24 -32.58 31.00
N ILE A 317 0.60 -31.30 30.93
CA ILE A 317 0.34 -30.44 29.76
C ILE A 317 1.21 -30.88 28.59
N LEU A 318 2.50 -31.13 28.83
CA LEU A 318 3.43 -31.52 27.78
C LEU A 318 3.08 -32.87 27.18
N ASP A 319 2.53 -33.80 27.97
CA ASP A 319 1.99 -35.06 27.45
C ASP A 319 0.80 -34.83 26.53
N ARG A 320 -0.13 -33.94 26.89
CA ARG A 320 -1.25 -33.56 26.02
C ARG A 320 -0.78 -32.89 24.74
N LEU A 321 0.17 -31.96 24.84
CA LEU A 321 0.77 -31.28 23.70
C LEU A 321 1.49 -32.29 22.78
N LYS A 322 2.23 -33.24 23.37
CA LYS A 322 2.95 -34.29 22.62
C LYS A 322 2.00 -35.26 21.92
N GLN A 323 0.84 -35.56 22.51
CA GLN A 323 -0.20 -36.40 21.91
C GLN A 323 -0.94 -35.70 20.77
N GLY A 324 -1.09 -34.38 20.86
CA GLY A 324 -1.78 -33.56 19.84
C GLY A 324 -0.92 -33.16 18.64
N LEU A 325 0.40 -33.40 18.67
CA LEU A 325 1.33 -32.98 17.62
C LEU A 325 2.06 -34.17 16.98
N SER A 326 2.26 -34.12 15.67
CA SER A 326 3.11 -35.08 14.96
C SER A 326 4.59 -34.96 15.38
N ARG A 327 5.43 -35.93 15.00
CA ARG A 327 6.86 -35.88 15.32
C ARG A 327 7.57 -34.68 14.68
N LEU A 328 7.18 -34.33 13.45
CA LEU A 328 7.75 -33.19 12.73
C LEU A 328 7.37 -31.89 13.45
N GLU A 329 6.07 -31.69 13.72
CA GLU A 329 5.58 -30.48 14.42
C GLU A 329 6.17 -30.31 15.81
N ARG A 330 6.43 -31.39 16.54
CA ARG A 330 7.13 -31.32 17.84
C ARG A 330 8.58 -30.83 17.70
N THR A 331 9.25 -31.22 16.62
CA THR A 331 10.63 -30.79 16.35
C THR A 331 10.64 -29.32 15.98
N ASP A 332 9.76 -28.92 15.05
CA ASP A 332 9.62 -27.53 14.60
C ASP A 332 9.25 -26.62 15.79
N LEU A 333 8.23 -26.99 16.58
CA LEU A 333 7.79 -26.23 17.74
C LEU A 333 8.91 -26.09 18.79
N ALA A 334 9.70 -27.14 19.02
CA ALA A 334 10.83 -27.07 19.94
C ALA A 334 11.87 -26.04 19.45
N GLU A 335 12.22 -26.08 18.18
CA GLU A 335 13.18 -25.14 17.58
C GLU A 335 12.68 -23.69 17.64
N VAL A 336 11.42 -23.45 17.30
CA VAL A 336 10.76 -22.14 17.41
C VAL A 336 10.77 -21.65 18.86
N LEU A 337 10.44 -22.51 19.82
CA LEU A 337 10.38 -22.14 21.24
C LEU A 337 11.73 -21.73 21.79
N ILE A 338 12.81 -22.46 21.48
CA ILE A 338 14.15 -22.11 21.97
C ILE A 338 14.70 -20.85 21.26
N ALA A 339 14.36 -20.65 19.98
CA ALA A 339 14.67 -19.41 19.27
C ALA A 339 13.94 -18.21 19.91
N MET A 340 12.65 -18.34 20.18
CA MET A 340 11.83 -17.34 20.88
C MET A 340 12.41 -17.00 22.26
N ALA A 341 12.80 -18.00 23.05
CA ALA A 341 13.41 -17.78 24.37
C ALA A 341 14.72 -16.99 24.28
N ARG A 342 15.54 -17.24 23.25
CA ARG A 342 16.77 -16.47 22.98
C ARG A 342 16.46 -15.03 22.58
N MET A 343 15.43 -14.81 21.76
CA MET A 343 15.01 -13.47 21.37
C MET A 343 14.50 -12.66 22.56
N ILE A 344 13.70 -13.26 23.45
CA ILE A 344 13.29 -12.64 24.73
C ILE A 344 14.52 -12.21 25.53
N ALA A 345 15.49 -13.11 25.72
CA ALA A 345 16.71 -12.81 26.47
C ALA A 345 17.56 -11.70 25.80
N GLN A 346 17.66 -11.68 24.47
CA GLN A 346 18.37 -10.63 23.74
C GLN A 346 17.70 -9.26 23.91
N LEU A 347 16.38 -9.19 23.74
CA LEU A 347 15.61 -7.95 23.93
C LEU A 347 15.65 -7.46 25.38
N GLY A 348 15.59 -8.37 26.36
CA GLY A 348 15.66 -8.03 27.77
C GLY A 348 17.07 -7.65 28.25
N ALA A 349 18.12 -8.16 27.60
CA ALA A 349 19.51 -7.85 27.91
C ALA A 349 19.96 -6.45 27.44
N ALA A 350 19.24 -5.85 26.47
CA ALA A 350 19.40 -4.46 26.07
C ALA A 350 18.93 -3.54 27.22
N ARG A 351 19.78 -3.44 28.24
CA ARG A 351 19.49 -2.87 29.55
C ARG A 351 19.32 -1.35 29.44
N GLN A 352 18.18 -0.84 29.91
CA GLN A 352 18.15 0.51 30.46
C GLN A 352 18.64 0.45 31.92
N THR A 353 19.76 1.13 32.22
CA THR A 353 19.85 1.89 33.47
C THR A 353 18.57 2.69 33.61
N ALA A 354 17.91 2.65 34.77
CA ALA A 354 16.63 3.25 35.13
C ALA A 354 16.47 4.76 34.80
N LEU A 355 16.60 5.11 33.52
CA LEU A 355 16.11 6.36 32.96
C LEU A 355 14.59 6.27 33.03
N SER A 356 14.00 7.41 33.40
CA SER A 356 12.58 7.58 33.65
C SER A 356 11.73 6.91 32.56
N GLN A 357 11.17 5.73 32.84
CA GLN A 357 10.17 5.10 31.96
C GLN A 357 9.04 6.09 31.62
N THR A 358 8.78 7.01 32.54
CA THR A 358 7.85 8.13 32.39
C THR A 358 8.27 9.12 31.30
N GLY A 359 9.57 9.38 31.11
CA GLY A 359 10.08 10.27 30.07
C GLY A 359 9.81 9.73 28.67
N ILE A 360 10.10 8.45 28.42
CA ILE A 360 9.75 7.78 27.15
C ILE A 360 8.23 7.77 26.93
N LEU A 361 7.44 7.39 27.93
CA LEU A 361 5.97 7.35 27.82
C LEU A 361 5.35 8.73 27.51
N THR A 362 5.88 9.79 28.14
CA THR A 362 5.39 11.16 27.94
C THR A 362 5.96 11.83 26.70
N GLY A 363 6.99 11.26 26.06
CA GLY A 363 7.63 11.81 24.88
C GLY A 363 8.73 12.82 25.13
N LYS A 364 9.32 12.80 26.32
CA LYS A 364 10.41 13.71 26.70
C LYS A 364 11.79 13.16 26.35
N ASP A 365 11.91 11.83 26.29
CA ASP A 365 13.16 11.13 26.04
C ASP A 365 13.07 10.34 24.72
N ASP A 366 14.17 10.28 23.98
CA ASP A 366 14.27 9.45 22.78
C ASP A 366 14.45 7.97 23.11
N PRO A 367 13.85 7.05 22.32
CA PRO A 367 14.02 5.62 22.51
C PRO A 367 15.47 5.18 22.27
N LYS A 368 15.99 4.29 23.11
CA LYS A 368 17.37 3.76 23.00
C LYS A 368 17.42 2.28 22.66
N SER A 369 16.29 1.59 22.75
CA SER A 369 16.15 0.16 22.48
C SER A 369 14.81 -0.12 21.81
N ALA A 370 14.67 -1.31 21.23
CA ALA A 370 13.39 -1.77 20.68
C ALA A 370 12.26 -1.75 21.72
N LEU A 371 12.57 -2.11 22.98
CA LEU A 371 11.60 -2.05 24.08
C LEU A 371 11.18 -0.61 24.43
N ASP A 372 12.04 0.38 24.21
CA ASP A 372 11.69 1.79 24.39
C ASP A 372 10.82 2.32 23.25
N VAL A 373 11.05 1.85 22.03
CA VAL A 373 10.15 2.15 20.90
C VAL A 373 8.74 1.65 21.21
N PHE A 374 8.58 0.42 21.71
CA PHE A 374 7.29 -0.09 22.17
C PHE A 374 6.68 0.80 23.26
N ARG A 375 7.45 1.18 24.28
CA ARG A 375 6.97 2.10 25.33
C ARG A 375 6.54 3.45 24.75
N ALA A 376 7.30 4.03 23.82
CA ALA A 376 6.95 5.29 23.18
C ALA A 376 5.65 5.18 22.37
N MET A 377 5.45 4.07 21.64
CA MET A 377 4.20 3.77 20.93
C MET A 377 3.03 3.63 21.91
N GLY A 378 3.20 2.86 22.99
CA GLY A 378 2.18 2.72 24.03
C GLY A 378 1.87 4.04 24.74
N GLY A 379 2.88 4.88 24.95
CA GLY A 379 2.74 6.23 25.50
C GLY A 379 1.96 7.17 24.58
N TYR A 380 2.16 7.08 23.26
CA TYR A 380 1.37 7.82 22.28
C TYR A 380 -0.13 7.46 22.39
N PHE A 381 -0.48 6.17 22.32
CA PHE A 381 -1.88 5.73 22.41
C PHE A 381 -2.50 5.94 23.81
N ALA A 382 -1.69 5.91 24.87
CA ALA A 382 -2.17 6.14 26.24
C ALA A 382 -2.25 7.63 26.63
N GLY A 383 -1.83 8.56 25.76
CA GLY A 383 -1.69 9.98 26.10
C GLY A 383 -0.70 10.23 27.25
N GLY A 384 0.41 9.49 27.25
CA GLY A 384 1.46 9.54 28.28
C GLY A 384 1.14 8.82 29.58
N LYS A 385 -0.03 8.19 29.69
CA LYS A 385 -0.43 7.43 30.89
C LYS A 385 0.29 6.08 30.94
N ARG A 386 0.68 5.68 32.14
CA ARG A 386 1.23 4.36 32.42
C ARG A 386 0.10 3.39 32.73
N TYR A 387 0.14 2.22 32.11
CA TYR A 387 -0.68 1.08 32.52
C TYR A 387 0.07 0.24 33.55
N ASN A 388 -0.59 -0.06 34.66
CA ASN A 388 -0.05 -0.96 35.65
C ASN A 388 -0.14 -2.40 35.13
N VAL A 389 0.95 -3.15 35.33
CA VAL A 389 1.00 -4.56 35.02
C VAL A 389 0.88 -5.32 36.33
N ASP A 390 -0.11 -6.20 36.39
CA ASP A 390 -0.32 -7.10 37.52
C ASP A 390 0.00 -8.51 37.04
N LEU A 391 0.78 -9.25 37.81
CA LEU A 391 1.13 -10.65 37.57
C LEU A 391 0.38 -11.59 38.53
N THR A 392 -0.55 -11.07 39.33
CA THR A 392 -1.38 -11.90 40.21
C THR A 392 -2.42 -12.66 39.38
N VAL A 393 -2.37 -14.00 39.45
CA VAL A 393 -3.32 -14.88 38.78
C VAL A 393 -4.27 -15.48 39.83
N ARG A 394 -5.58 -15.41 39.57
CA ARG A 394 -6.59 -16.14 40.34
C ARG A 394 -6.61 -17.59 39.87
N GLY A 395 -5.72 -18.43 40.40
CA GLY A 395 -5.61 -19.85 40.05
C GLY A 395 -4.17 -20.34 39.93
N GLU A 396 -3.97 -21.53 39.36
CA GLU A 396 -2.63 -22.03 39.02
C GLU A 396 -2.16 -21.31 37.74
N PRO A 397 -1.09 -20.51 37.79
CA PRO A 397 -0.63 -19.74 36.64
C PRO A 397 -0.01 -20.68 35.60
N ASN A 398 -0.64 -20.76 34.41
CA ASN A 398 -0.29 -21.75 33.42
C ASN A 398 -0.50 -21.22 31.98
N PRO A 399 0.57 -21.08 31.17
CA PRO A 399 0.49 -20.52 29.81
C PRO A 399 -0.21 -21.40 28.77
N PHE A 400 -0.53 -22.64 29.12
CA PHE A 400 -1.12 -23.61 28.19
C PHE A 400 -2.48 -24.13 28.65
N ILE A 401 -3.01 -23.64 29.78
CA ILE A 401 -4.26 -24.17 30.32
C ILE A 401 -5.45 -23.84 29.41
N GLY A 402 -6.29 -24.86 29.16
CA GLY A 402 -7.50 -24.69 28.35
C GLY A 402 -7.26 -24.53 26.84
N ARG A 403 -6.02 -24.64 26.37
CA ARG A 403 -5.66 -24.51 24.95
C ARG A 403 -5.44 -25.87 24.29
N SER A 404 -5.79 -25.97 23.00
CA SER A 404 -5.45 -27.12 22.17
C SER A 404 -3.95 -27.12 21.82
N ALA A 405 -3.43 -28.26 21.35
CA ALA A 405 -2.04 -28.35 20.92
C ALA A 405 -1.72 -27.43 19.73
N GLU A 406 -2.68 -27.29 18.81
CA GLU A 406 -2.61 -26.40 17.66
C GLU A 406 -2.61 -24.93 18.09
N GLU A 407 -3.52 -24.52 18.99
CA GLU A 407 -3.56 -23.15 19.52
C GLU A 407 -2.25 -22.76 20.23
N VAL A 408 -1.64 -23.69 20.96
CA VAL A 408 -0.34 -23.46 21.61
C VAL A 408 0.77 -23.27 20.58
N LYS A 409 0.79 -24.12 19.54
CA LYS A 409 1.76 -24.02 18.44
C LYS A 409 1.63 -22.67 17.73
N ASP A 410 0.43 -22.31 17.29
CA ASP A 410 0.16 -21.06 16.57
C ASP A 410 0.52 -19.84 17.41
N THR A 411 0.22 -19.87 18.71
CA THR A 411 0.59 -18.79 19.63
C THR A 411 2.11 -18.62 19.77
N ILE A 412 2.85 -19.73 19.85
CA ILE A 412 4.32 -19.72 19.96
C ILE A 412 4.95 -19.23 18.65
N GLU A 413 4.46 -19.70 17.50
CA GLU A 413 4.91 -19.27 16.18
C GLU A 413 4.64 -17.77 15.96
N LEU A 414 3.43 -17.29 16.26
CA LEU A 414 3.11 -15.87 16.18
C LEU A 414 3.99 -15.02 17.11
N THR A 415 4.21 -15.49 18.34
CA THR A 415 5.10 -14.79 19.30
C THR A 415 6.53 -14.74 18.77
N HIS A 416 7.02 -15.85 18.23
CA HIS A 416 8.33 -15.91 17.58
C HIS A 416 8.43 -14.88 16.45
N ASP A 417 7.45 -14.82 15.56
CA ASP A 417 7.48 -13.96 14.38
C ASP A 417 7.41 -12.46 14.73
N VAL A 418 6.61 -12.11 15.73
CA VAL A 418 6.58 -10.74 16.29
C VAL A 418 7.94 -10.37 16.88
N LEU A 419 8.53 -11.22 17.72
CA LEU A 419 9.84 -10.94 18.32
C LEU A 419 10.96 -10.88 17.27
N GLN A 420 10.91 -11.74 16.26
CA GLN A 420 11.86 -11.75 15.16
C GLN A 420 11.76 -10.46 14.32
N SER A 421 10.54 -10.00 14.03
CA SER A 421 10.30 -8.74 13.31
C SER A 421 10.86 -7.54 14.07
N ILE A 422 10.68 -7.50 15.40
CA ILE A 422 11.26 -6.48 16.27
C ILE A 422 12.78 -6.46 16.17
N LEU A 423 13.44 -7.63 16.31
CA LEU A 423 14.90 -7.73 16.27
C LEU A 423 15.48 -7.42 14.88
N LYS A 424 14.78 -7.80 13.81
CA LYS A 424 15.19 -7.47 12.43
C LYS A 424 15.11 -5.97 12.17
N ALA A 425 14.06 -5.31 12.66
CA ALA A 425 13.85 -3.87 12.45
C ALA A 425 14.76 -3.01 13.34
N LEU A 426 14.98 -3.44 14.59
CA LEU A 426 15.74 -2.74 15.61
C LEU A 426 16.71 -3.70 16.33
N PRO A 427 17.84 -4.05 15.71
CA PRO A 427 18.86 -4.90 16.33
C PRO A 427 19.42 -4.25 17.61
N PRO A 428 19.67 -5.03 18.68
CA PRO A 428 20.04 -4.49 19.99
C PRO A 428 21.45 -3.87 20.03
N ASP A 429 22.30 -4.19 19.06
CA ASP A 429 23.66 -3.68 18.88
C ASP A 429 23.69 -2.37 18.07
N ILE A 430 22.58 -1.97 17.46
CA ILE A 430 22.47 -0.76 16.64
C ILE A 430 21.61 0.27 17.38
N PRO A 431 22.08 1.52 17.54
CA PRO A 431 21.26 2.58 18.12
C PRO A 431 19.96 2.80 17.34
N VAL A 432 18.87 3.12 18.04
CA VAL A 432 17.60 3.47 17.41
C VAL A 432 17.81 4.71 16.53
N PRO A 433 17.50 4.65 15.22
CA PRO A 433 17.94 5.65 14.26
C PRO A 433 16.98 6.84 14.12
N PHE A 434 16.01 6.97 15.02
CA PHE A 434 14.98 8.01 14.96
C PHE A 434 14.61 8.52 16.36
N THR A 435 14.12 9.75 16.38
CA THR A 435 13.67 10.44 17.60
C THR A 435 12.23 10.08 17.94
N ILE A 436 11.80 10.43 19.16
CA ILE A 436 10.42 10.20 19.60
C ILE A 436 9.38 11.01 18.81
N ASP A 437 9.74 12.22 18.36
CA ASP A 437 8.85 13.06 17.57
C ASP A 437 8.61 12.49 16.18
N GLU A 438 9.64 11.89 15.57
CA GLU A 438 9.51 11.23 14.26
C GLU A 438 8.69 9.95 14.35
N LEU A 439 8.89 9.18 15.41
CA LEU A 439 8.06 8.02 15.70
C LEU A 439 6.59 8.43 15.87
N ARG A 440 6.31 9.50 16.63
CA ARG A 440 4.95 10.01 16.82
C ARG A 440 4.32 10.52 15.52
N ASP A 441 5.10 11.16 14.66
CA ASP A 441 4.64 11.62 13.35
C ASP A 441 4.19 10.44 12.47
N GLU A 442 4.96 9.33 12.47
CA GLU A 442 4.56 8.10 11.78
C GLU A 442 3.32 7.47 12.43
N LEU A 443 3.28 7.33 13.75
CA LEU A 443 2.11 6.76 14.45
C LEU A 443 0.84 7.55 14.20
N ARG A 444 0.94 8.89 14.13
CA ARG A 444 -0.17 9.76 13.75
C ARG A 444 -0.63 9.48 12.32
N SER A 445 0.29 9.41 11.35
CA SER A 445 -0.03 9.06 9.96
C SER A 445 -0.75 7.73 9.86
N MET A 446 -0.26 6.69 10.55
CA MET A 446 -0.90 5.37 10.59
C MET A 446 -2.28 5.42 11.24
N TRP A 447 -2.42 6.18 12.34
CA TRP A 447 -3.66 6.30 13.09
C TRP A 447 -4.75 7.05 12.32
N GLU A 448 -4.41 8.17 11.71
CA GLU A 448 -5.34 9.02 10.96
C GLU A 448 -5.81 8.37 9.65
N ALA A 449 -5.03 7.43 9.10
CA ALA A 449 -5.43 6.64 7.94
C ALA A 449 -6.55 5.62 8.25
N LEU A 450 -6.81 5.31 9.53
CA LEU A 450 -7.82 4.33 9.92
C LEU A 450 -9.23 4.93 10.05
N PRO A 451 -10.27 4.22 9.60
CA PRO A 451 -11.67 4.52 9.93
C PRO A 451 -11.90 4.67 11.45
N GLU A 452 -12.87 5.50 11.83
CA GLU A 452 -13.13 5.84 13.25
C GLU A 452 -13.56 4.62 14.09
N ASP A 453 -14.32 3.70 13.51
CA ASP A 453 -14.75 2.45 14.12
C ASP A 453 -13.56 1.53 14.44
N GLN A 454 -12.64 1.36 13.48
CA GLN A 454 -11.41 0.57 13.69
C GLN A 454 -10.51 1.20 14.74
N ARG A 455 -10.39 2.54 14.75
CA ARG A 455 -9.67 3.26 15.80
C ARG A 455 -10.24 2.95 17.19
N LYS A 456 -11.56 3.00 17.35
CA LYS A 456 -12.21 2.68 18.64
C LYS A 456 -11.96 1.24 19.10
N GLU A 457 -11.97 0.30 18.17
CA GLU A 457 -11.72 -1.13 18.44
C GLU A 457 -10.31 -1.36 19.01
N ILE A 458 -9.28 -0.83 18.35
CA ILE A 458 -7.89 -1.20 18.67
C ILE A 458 -7.19 -0.25 19.66
N HIS A 459 -7.73 0.94 19.91
CA HIS A 459 -7.07 1.99 20.71
C HIS A 459 -6.57 1.48 22.07
N ARG A 460 -7.45 0.79 22.82
CA ARG A 460 -7.11 0.29 24.16
C ARG A 460 -6.05 -0.80 24.09
N THR A 461 -6.18 -1.72 23.14
CA THR A 461 -5.24 -2.84 22.95
C THR A 461 -3.85 -2.31 22.66
N LEU A 462 -3.70 -1.37 21.71
CA LEU A 462 -2.41 -0.74 21.41
C LEU A 462 -1.84 -0.02 22.64
N ALA A 463 -2.63 0.80 23.33
CA ALA A 463 -2.17 1.55 24.49
C ALA A 463 -1.65 0.65 25.63
N VAL A 464 -2.28 -0.52 25.82
CA VAL A 464 -1.97 -1.47 26.90
C VAL A 464 -0.84 -2.41 26.50
N GLU A 465 -0.93 -3.08 25.35
CA GLU A 465 -0.02 -4.17 25.00
C GLU A 465 1.37 -3.68 24.59
N PHE A 466 1.46 -2.49 23.97
CA PHE A 466 2.76 -1.84 23.74
C PHE A 466 3.50 -1.52 25.04
N GLN A 467 2.82 -1.39 26.19
CA GLN A 467 3.47 -1.20 27.49
C GLN A 467 3.73 -2.51 28.23
N ARG A 468 2.82 -3.48 28.10
CA ARG A 468 2.89 -4.78 28.78
C ARG A 468 3.94 -5.71 28.22
N ILE A 469 4.05 -5.84 26.89
CA ILE A 469 5.02 -6.74 26.26
C ILE A 469 6.47 -6.40 26.70
N PRO A 470 6.92 -5.13 26.65
CA PRO A 470 8.23 -4.76 27.19
C PRO A 470 8.41 -5.07 28.67
N TYR A 471 7.35 -4.96 29.47
CA TYR A 471 7.39 -5.32 30.88
C TYR A 471 7.58 -6.83 31.05
N TYR A 472 6.82 -7.67 30.36
CA TYR A 472 6.93 -9.13 30.48
C TYR A 472 8.28 -9.65 29.98
N ILE A 473 8.77 -9.15 28.85
CA ILE A 473 10.11 -9.51 28.33
C ILE A 473 11.19 -9.19 29.36
N HIS A 474 11.12 -8.00 29.96
CA HIS A 474 12.07 -7.58 30.99
C HIS A 474 11.96 -8.47 32.23
N TYR A 475 10.75 -8.71 32.72
CA TYR A 475 10.49 -9.55 33.89
C TYR A 475 11.00 -10.98 33.70
N ILE A 476 10.67 -11.61 32.57
CA ILE A 476 11.12 -12.98 32.22
C ILE A 476 12.66 -13.05 32.18
N THR A 477 13.31 -12.04 31.63
CA THR A 477 14.76 -11.99 31.52
C THR A 477 15.44 -11.73 32.86
N GLU A 478 14.86 -10.86 33.71
CA GLU A 478 15.41 -10.53 35.03
C GLU A 478 15.29 -11.70 36.03
N GLN A 479 14.18 -12.44 35.97
CA GLN A 479 13.96 -13.61 36.85
C GLN A 479 14.63 -14.90 36.33
N GLY A 480 15.06 -14.93 35.07
CA GLY A 480 15.65 -16.10 34.43
C GLY A 480 17.18 -16.11 34.43
N ASP A 481 17.79 -17.31 34.51
CA ASP A 481 19.22 -17.48 34.25
C ASP A 481 19.45 -17.72 32.75
N ILE A 482 20.03 -16.73 32.05
CA ILE A 482 20.35 -16.81 30.61
C ILE A 482 21.21 -18.04 30.28
N LYS A 483 21.99 -18.56 31.24
CA LYS A 483 22.77 -19.79 31.06
C LYS A 483 21.88 -20.98 30.71
N ALA A 484 20.60 -20.99 31.08
CA ALA A 484 19.65 -22.05 30.70
C ALA A 484 19.51 -22.19 29.17
N LEU A 485 19.75 -21.11 28.40
CA LEU A 485 19.61 -21.10 26.94
C LEU A 485 20.93 -21.41 26.20
N VAL A 486 22.05 -21.48 26.92
CA VAL A 486 23.38 -21.78 26.39
C VAL A 486 23.57 -23.29 26.32
N PRO A 487 23.78 -23.90 25.12
CA PRO A 487 23.81 -25.35 24.94
C PRO A 487 24.80 -26.10 25.85
N ASP A 488 25.96 -25.49 26.12
CA ASP A 488 27.04 -26.12 26.88
C ASP A 488 27.09 -25.79 28.36
N SER A 489 26.16 -24.97 28.86
CA SER A 489 26.18 -24.58 30.25
C SER A 489 25.86 -25.74 31.19
N ASN A 490 26.41 -25.69 32.41
CA ASN A 490 26.10 -26.68 33.45
C ASN A 490 24.60 -26.71 33.79
N LEU A 491 23.90 -25.57 33.68
CA LEU A 491 22.46 -25.49 33.95
C LEU A 491 21.65 -26.12 32.81
N GLY A 492 21.95 -25.77 31.56
CA GLY A 492 21.31 -26.36 30.37
C GLY A 492 21.45 -27.89 30.36
N LYS A 493 22.68 -28.39 30.55
CA LYS A 493 22.96 -29.84 30.64
C LYS A 493 22.20 -30.54 31.78
N LYS A 494 21.92 -29.86 32.90
CA LYS A 494 21.12 -30.43 34.00
C LYS A 494 19.64 -30.49 33.64
N ILE A 495 19.12 -29.47 32.95
CA ILE A 495 17.74 -29.42 32.46
C ILE A 495 17.52 -30.52 31.41
N ASP A 496 18.43 -30.64 30.44
CA ASP A 496 18.33 -31.64 29.35
C ASP A 496 18.36 -33.08 29.87
N ARG A 497 19.04 -33.32 31.01
CA ARG A 497 19.08 -34.64 31.67
C ARG A 497 17.90 -34.90 32.61
N GLY A 498 16.93 -33.98 32.70
CA GLY A 498 15.79 -34.07 33.62
C GLY A 498 16.18 -33.98 35.11
N LYS A 499 17.41 -33.52 35.42
CA LYS A 499 17.93 -33.43 36.80
C LYS A 499 17.62 -32.09 37.48
N HIS A 500 16.98 -31.17 36.76
CA HIS A 500 16.64 -29.84 37.25
C HIS A 500 15.19 -29.51 36.90
N LYS A 501 14.41 -29.15 37.92
CA LYS A 501 13.04 -28.66 37.74
C LYS A 501 13.10 -27.17 37.37
N PRO A 502 12.36 -26.71 36.35
CA PRO A 502 12.32 -25.30 35.99
C PRO A 502 11.96 -24.41 37.18
N LYS A 503 12.72 -23.32 37.37
CA LYS A 503 12.46 -22.31 38.41
C LYS A 503 12.15 -20.93 37.84
N SER A 504 12.22 -20.78 36.52
CA SER A 504 11.94 -19.55 35.78
C SER A 504 11.38 -19.89 34.41
N THR A 505 10.78 -18.90 33.75
CA THR A 505 10.21 -19.04 32.41
C THR A 505 11.26 -19.45 31.37
N LEU A 506 12.50 -18.92 31.42
CA LEU A 506 13.57 -19.31 30.50
C LEU A 506 14.00 -20.78 30.68
N GLU A 507 14.07 -21.24 31.94
CA GLU A 507 14.34 -22.65 32.23
C GLU A 507 13.19 -23.55 31.78
N MET A 508 11.94 -23.08 31.91
CA MET A 508 10.75 -23.78 31.42
C MET A 508 10.83 -23.97 29.91
N PHE A 509 11.14 -22.93 29.14
CA PHE A 509 11.29 -23.06 27.68
C PHE A 509 12.38 -24.07 27.29
N ARG A 510 13.54 -24.07 27.97
CA ARG A 510 14.58 -25.09 27.73
C ARG A 510 14.11 -26.50 28.07
N PHE A 511 13.35 -26.65 29.15
CA PHE A 511 12.80 -27.94 29.55
C PHE A 511 11.80 -28.47 28.52
N ILE A 512 10.87 -27.63 28.06
CA ILE A 512 9.88 -27.98 27.03
C ILE A 512 10.57 -28.37 25.72
N TYR A 513 11.55 -27.58 25.28
CA TYR A 513 12.39 -27.88 24.11
C TYR A 513 12.94 -29.31 24.16
N ASN A 514 13.59 -29.67 25.26
CA ASN A 514 14.17 -31.01 25.40
C ASN A 514 13.09 -32.10 25.50
N TYR A 515 11.99 -31.83 26.20
CA TYR A 515 10.88 -32.77 26.37
C TYR A 515 10.25 -33.17 25.03
N LEU A 516 9.99 -32.19 24.16
CA LEU A 516 9.37 -32.41 22.85
C LEU A 516 10.29 -33.22 21.92
N LEU A 517 11.61 -33.02 22.02
CA LEU A 517 12.62 -33.73 21.22
C LEU A 517 12.88 -35.17 21.69
N THR A 518 12.71 -35.46 22.98
CA THR A 518 12.90 -36.82 23.49
C THR A 518 11.78 -37.76 23.05
N ALA A 519 12.16 -38.77 22.24
CA ALA A 519 11.36 -39.96 22.01
C ALA A 519 11.36 -40.78 23.30
N ILE A 520 10.20 -40.86 23.95
CA ILE A 520 9.86 -42.00 24.79
C ILE A 520 8.99 -42.87 23.91
#